data_AF-A0A953YH76-F1
#
_entry.id   AF-A0A953YH76-F1
#
_cell.length_a   1.000
_cell.length_b   1.000
_cell.length_c   1.000
_cell.angle_alpha   90.00
_cell.angle_beta   90.00
_cell.angle_gamma   90.00
#
_symmetry.space_group_name_H-M   'P 1'
#
loop_
_entity.id
_entity.type
_entity.pdbx_description
1 polymer ?
#
loop_
_entity_poly.entity_id
_entity_poly.type
_entity_poly.pdbx_seq_one_letter_code
_entity_poly.pdbx_strand_id
1 'polypeptide(L)' 'ALRIISTAGLEITDTVRDQLAAYMAGNPRGKDGRLVYDLRADFGIEPADLYDRYGFYFDAFPQIRREVG' A
#
# COMPACT_ATOMS: atom_id res chain seq x y z
N ALA A 1 -3.03 8.93 6.46
CA ALA A 1 -1.98 9.96 6.66
C ALA A 1 -2.07 10.59 8.05
N LEU A 2 -3.17 11.24 8.44
CA LEU A 2 -3.28 11.86 9.77
C LEU A 2 -3.03 10.90 10.96
N ARG A 3 -3.53 9.67 10.89
CA ARG A 3 -3.27 8.63 11.91
C ARG A 3 -1.78 8.35 12.12
N ILE A 4 -0.96 8.45 11.07
CA ILE A 4 0.50 8.22 11.16
C ILE A 4 1.15 9.40 11.89
N ILE A 5 0.76 10.64 11.54
CA ILE A 5 1.26 11.86 12.17
C ILE A 5 0.96 11.85 13.68
N SER A 6 -0.28 11.53 14.07
CA SER A 6 -0.64 11.43 15.49
C SER A 6 0.11 10.31 16.22
N THR A 7 0.29 9.15 15.55
CA THR A 7 1.03 8.01 16.16
C THR A 7 2.50 8.35 16.37
N ALA A 8 3.08 9.20 15.51
CA ALA A 8 4.44 9.72 15.68
C ALA A 8 4.56 10.79 16.78
N GLY A 9 3.48 11.11 17.49
CA GLY A 9 3.47 12.14 18.54
C GLY A 9 3.57 13.58 18.00
N LEU A 10 3.35 13.77 16.70
CA LEU A 10 3.37 15.07 16.08
C LEU A 10 2.00 15.74 16.18
N GLU A 11 2.00 17.05 16.42
CA GLU A 11 0.78 17.84 16.47
C GLU A 11 0.11 17.90 15.09
N ILE A 12 -1.22 17.78 15.08
CA ILE A 12 -2.03 17.94 13.87
C ILE A 12 -2.77 19.27 13.97
N THR A 13 -2.18 20.31 13.40
CA THR A 13 -2.81 21.62 13.24
C THR A 13 -3.75 21.64 12.03
N ASP A 14 -4.59 22.67 11.95
CA ASP A 14 -5.50 22.85 10.81
C ASP A 14 -4.73 23.07 9.50
N THR A 15 -3.63 23.81 9.54
CA THR A 15 -2.72 23.99 8.39
C THR A 15 -2.21 22.65 7.84
N VAL A 16 -1.84 21.71 8.71
CA VAL A 16 -1.37 20.37 8.30
C VAL A 16 -2.49 19.60 7.61
N ARG A 17 -3.73 19.69 8.10
CA ARG A 17 -4.89 19.04 7.46
C ARG A 17 -5.13 19.61 6.07
N ASP A 18 -5.13 20.93 5.94
CA ASP A 18 -5.43 21.62 4.68
C ASP A 18 -4.37 21.32 3.62
N GLN A 19 -3.09 21.37 3.97
CA GLN A 19 -1.99 21.05 3.06
C GLN A 19 -2.03 19.60 2.60
N LEU A 20 -2.30 18.67 3.52
CA LEU A 20 -2.41 17.25 3.20
C LEU A 20 -3.62 16.98 2.28
N ALA A 21 -4.76 17.63 2.53
CA ALA A 21 -5.94 17.54 1.68
C ALA A 21 -5.66 18.08 0.26
N ALA A 22 -5.04 19.26 0.16
CA ALA A 22 -4.66 19.85 -1.12
C ALA A 22 -3.68 18.96 -1.90
N TYR A 23 -2.68 18.38 -1.22
CA TYR A 23 -1.74 17.46 -1.84
C TYR A 23 -2.45 16.21 -2.39
N MET A 24 -3.34 15.59 -1.61
CA MET A 24 -4.10 14.42 -2.07
C MET A 24 -5.01 14.73 -3.25
N ALA A 25 -5.66 15.90 -3.25
CA ALA A 25 -6.50 16.35 -4.37
C ALA A 25 -5.68 16.61 -5.64
N GLY A 26 -4.48 17.18 -5.52
CA GLY A 26 -3.57 17.43 -6.64
C GLY A 26 -2.82 16.20 -7.15
N ASN A 27 -2.78 15.11 -6.38
CA ASN A 27 -2.02 13.90 -6.70
C ASN A 27 -2.90 12.65 -6.59
N PRO A 28 -3.91 12.48 -7.46
CA PRO A 28 -4.76 11.29 -7.44
C PRO A 28 -3.91 10.03 -7.67
N ARG A 29 -4.12 9.02 -6.82
CA ARG A 29 -3.44 7.72 -6.95
C ARG A 29 -3.92 7.01 -8.22
N GLY A 30 -3.01 6.27 -8.85
CA GLY A 30 -3.31 5.50 -10.05
C GLY A 30 -3.29 6.29 -11.36
N LYS A 31 -2.80 7.54 -11.34
CA LYS A 31 -2.66 8.37 -12.56
C LYS A 31 -1.87 7.66 -13.69
N ASP A 32 -0.92 6.80 -13.32
CA ASP A 32 -0.05 6.06 -14.25
C ASP A 32 -0.45 4.56 -14.37
N GLY A 33 -1.64 4.20 -13.92
CA GLY A 33 -2.13 2.81 -13.94
C GLY A 33 -1.57 1.93 -12.82
N ARG A 34 -1.90 0.63 -12.88
CA ARG A 34 -1.39 -0.41 -11.98
C ARG A 34 -0.51 -1.36 -12.79
N LEU A 35 0.74 -1.53 -12.37
CA LEU A 35 1.59 -2.61 -12.88
C LEU A 35 1.06 -3.94 -12.34
N VAL A 36 0.69 -4.83 -13.24
CA VAL A 36 0.41 -6.23 -12.93
C VAL A 36 1.67 -7.00 -13.27
N TYR A 37 2.27 -7.67 -12.29
CA TYR A 37 3.47 -8.48 -12.50
C TYR A 37 3.08 -9.92 -12.83
N ASP A 38 3.73 -10.50 -13.84
CA ASP A 38 3.67 -11.94 -14.06
C ASP A 38 4.84 -12.57 -13.30
N LEU A 39 4.57 -13.05 -12.08
CA LEU A 39 5.59 -13.64 -11.22
C LEU A 39 6.32 -14.83 -11.88
N ARG A 40 5.64 -15.55 -12.78
CA ARG A 40 6.24 -16.67 -13.49
C ARG A 40 7.12 -16.18 -14.63
N ALA A 41 6.62 -15.29 -15.47
CA ALA A 41 7.35 -14.82 -16.65
C ALA A 41 8.53 -13.89 -16.28
N ASP A 42 8.34 -13.00 -15.31
CA ASP A 42 9.31 -11.96 -14.99
C ASP A 42 10.37 -12.44 -13.99
N PHE A 43 10.02 -13.37 -13.10
CA PHE A 43 10.88 -13.79 -11.99
C PHE A 43 11.09 -15.31 -11.89
N GLY A 44 10.38 -16.11 -12.68
CA GLY A 44 10.47 -17.58 -12.61
C GLY A 44 9.96 -18.16 -11.30
N ILE A 45 9.09 -17.44 -10.58
CA ILE A 45 8.57 -17.84 -9.27
C ILE A 45 7.12 -18.30 -9.42
N GLU A 46 6.80 -19.45 -8.81
CA GLU A 46 5.42 -19.88 -8.67
C GLU A 46 4.70 -19.03 -7.61
N PRO A 47 3.59 -18.33 -7.93
CA PRO A 47 2.87 -17.50 -6.98
C PRO A 47 2.45 -18.22 -5.69
N ALA A 48 2.07 -19.50 -5.78
CA ALA A 48 1.67 -20.29 -4.61
C ALA A 48 2.81 -20.40 -3.59
N ASP A 49 4.02 -20.72 -4.04
CA ASP A 49 5.21 -20.85 -3.19
C ASP A 49 5.56 -19.53 -2.50
N LEU A 50 5.36 -18.39 -3.20
CA LEU A 50 5.56 -17.06 -2.63
C LEU A 50 4.53 -16.79 -1.53
N TYR A 51 3.25 -17.08 -1.78
CA TYR A 51 2.20 -16.82 -0.80
C TYR A 51 2.29 -17.71 0.42
N ASP A 52 2.68 -18.98 0.25
CA ASP A 52 2.89 -19.90 1.36
C ASP A 52 4.06 -19.44 2.24
N ARG A 53 5.17 -19.01 1.63
CA ARG A 53 6.32 -18.45 2.36
C ARG A 53 5.94 -17.24 3.22
N TYR A 54 5.02 -16.41 2.74
CA TYR A 54 4.54 -15.21 3.44
C TYR A 54 3.19 -15.40 4.15
N GLY A 55 2.73 -16.65 4.35
CA GLY A 55 1.44 -16.95 4.97
C GLY A 55 1.23 -16.21 6.30
N PHE A 56 2.25 -16.24 7.17
CA PHE A 56 2.24 -15.54 8.46
C PHE A 56 1.96 -14.03 8.35
N TYR A 57 2.38 -13.40 7.26
CA TYR A 57 2.21 -11.96 7.05
C TYR A 57 0.77 -11.63 6.64
N PHE A 58 0.11 -12.52 5.88
CA PHE A 58 -1.31 -12.38 5.57
C PHE A 58 -2.18 -12.64 6.80
N ASP A 59 -1.79 -13.56 7.67
CA ASP A 59 -2.49 -13.82 8.93
C ASP A 59 -2.42 -12.61 9.87
N ALA A 60 -1.25 -11.97 9.98
CA ALA A 60 -1.06 -10.76 10.79
C ALA A 60 -1.76 -9.51 10.19
N PHE A 61 -1.94 -9.47 8.87
CA PHE A 61 -2.47 -8.32 8.14
C PHE A 61 -3.57 -8.74 7.15
N PRO A 62 -4.77 -9.11 7.62
CA PRO A 62 -5.85 -9.65 6.77
C PRO A 62 -6.39 -8.65 5.74
N GLN A 63 -6.10 -7.36 5.88
CA GLN A 63 -6.45 -6.33 4.89
C GLN A 63 -5.62 -6.41 3.60
N ILE A 64 -4.48 -7.12 3.61
CA ILE A 64 -3.62 -7.27 2.43
C ILE A 64 -4.23 -8.31 1.50
N ARG A 65 -4.41 -7.95 0.23
CA ARG A 65 -4.94 -8.86 -0.80
C ARG A 65 -3.78 -9.45 -1.59
N ARG A 66 -3.86 -10.75 -1.90
CA ARG A 66 -3.00 -11.39 -2.90
C ARG A 66 -3.27 -10.73 -4.25
N GLU A 67 -2.22 -10.35 -4.96
CA GLU A 67 -2.34 -9.86 -6.33
C GLU A 67 -2.58 -11.07 -7.23
N VAL A 68 -3.84 -11.33 -7.55
CA VAL A 68 -4.20 -12.33 -8.55
C VAL A 68 -3.95 -11.68 -9.92
N GLY A 69 -2.87 -12.09 -10.57
CA GLY A 69 -2.66 -11.86 -12.00
C GLY A 69 -3.58 -12.73 -12.84
#